data_AF-A0AAV4G302-F1
#
_entry.id   AF-A0AAV4G302-F1
#
_cell.length_a   1.000
_cell.length_b   1.000
_cell.length_c   1.000
_cell.angle_alpha   90.00
_cell.angle_beta   90.00
_cell.angle_gamma   90.00
#
_symmetry.space_group_name_H-M   'P 1'
#
loop_
_entity.id
_entity.type
_entity.pdbx_description
1 polymer ?
#
loop_
_entity_poly.entity_id
_entity_poly.type
_entity_poly.pdbx_seq_one_letter_code
_entity_poly.pdbx_strand_id
1 'polypeptide(L)'
;MPYMSNVGTPQGDSLSPVLFTIYLENALREIRTILSEPNSSYGREIPSEIAYADDVDFIGHDYANIAKIQETLEKYQLKVNTDKTEFTLPSKSEEDWKKVKKVGSLIDDNEDIE
;
A
#
# COMPACT_ATOMS: atom_id res chain seq x y z
N MET A 1 36.05 -8.56 0.53
CA MET A 1 35.41 -7.24 0.36
C MET A 1 33.95 -7.41 0.77
N PRO A 2 33.43 -6.69 1.77
CA PRO A 2 31.99 -6.73 2.04
C PRO A 2 31.24 -6.10 0.85
N TYR A 3 30.10 -6.68 0.49
CA TYR A 3 29.23 -6.20 -0.58
C TYR A 3 28.56 -4.89 -0.12
N MET A 4 28.83 -3.77 -0.79
CA MET A 4 28.11 -2.52 -0.55
C MET A 4 26.95 -2.44 -1.53
N SER A 5 25.72 -2.39 -1.00
CA SER A 5 24.57 -2.02 -1.82
C SER A 5 24.65 -0.52 -2.15
N ASN A 6 24.50 -0.17 -3.42
CA ASN A 6 24.43 1.22 -3.87
C ASN A 6 22.99 1.78 -3.85
N VAL A 7 22.02 0.94 -3.49
CA VAL A 7 20.59 1.26 -3.43
C VAL A 7 20.01 0.68 -2.14
N GLY A 8 19.21 1.47 -1.42
CA GLY A 8 18.57 1.08 -0.16
C GLY A 8 19.33 1.52 1.09
N THR A 9 18.79 1.16 2.25
CA THR A 9 19.37 1.45 3.57
C THR A 9 19.84 0.15 4.24
N PRO A 10 20.87 0.18 5.11
CA PRO A 10 21.34 -1.02 5.80
C PRO A 10 20.23 -1.67 6.64
N GLN A 11 20.00 -2.97 6.48
CA GLN A 11 19.04 -3.70 7.31
C GLN A 11 19.55 -3.81 8.76
N GLY A 12 18.64 -3.65 9.73
CA GLY A 12 18.96 -3.71 11.16
C GLY A 12 19.46 -2.39 11.76
N ASP A 13 19.67 -1.35 10.95
CA ASP A 13 19.86 0.01 11.45
C ASP A 13 18.51 0.61 11.87
N SER A 14 18.46 1.20 13.07
CA SER A 14 17.23 1.80 13.63
C SER A 14 16.67 2.96 12.81
N LEU A 15 17.51 3.62 11.99
CA LEU A 15 17.10 4.74 11.15
C LEU A 15 16.52 4.26 9.81
N SER A 16 16.85 3.05 9.37
CA SER A 16 16.42 2.51 8.09
C SER A 16 14.90 2.47 7.89
N PRO A 17 14.08 2.05 8.87
CA PRO A 17 12.62 2.09 8.73
C PRO A 17 12.08 3.50 8.53
N VAL A 18 12.61 4.47 9.28
CA VAL A 18 12.16 5.87 9.21
C VAL A 18 12.51 6.48 7.84
N LEU A 19 13.72 6.24 7.35
CA LEU A 19 14.15 6.71 6.03
C LEU A 19 13.33 6.06 4.91
N PHE A 20 13.01 4.78 5.04
CA PHE A 20 12.15 4.09 4.09
C PHE A 20 10.74 4.68 4.08
N THR A 21 10.13 4.95 5.24
CA THR A 21 8.82 5.61 5.30
C THR A 21 8.83 6.99 4.64
N ILE A 22 9.85 7.81 4.87
CA ILE A 22 10.00 9.12 4.21
C ILE A 22 10.12 8.96 2.69
N TYR A 23 10.88 7.97 2.24
CA TYR A 23 11.07 7.67 0.83
C TYR A 23 9.76 7.20 0.17
N LEU A 24 9.05 6.27 0.82
CA LEU A 24 7.76 5.75 0.36
C LEU A 24 6.72 6.86 0.28
N GLU A 25 6.63 7.73 1.30
CA GLU A 25 5.71 8.88 1.30
C GLU A 25 5.93 9.80 0.08
N ASN A 26 7.19 10.01 -0.31
CA ASN A 26 7.47 10.81 -1.51
C ASN A 26 6.91 10.16 -2.79
N ALA A 27 6.97 8.83 -2.91
CA ALA A 27 6.35 8.11 -4.02
C ALA A 27 4.82 8.12 -3.95
N LEU A 28 4.24 8.00 -2.74
CA LEU A 28 2.80 8.05 -2.52
C LEU A 28 2.19 9.39 -2.92
N ARG A 29 2.91 10.51 -2.80
CA ARG A 29 2.44 11.83 -3.29
C ARG A 29 2.18 11.84 -4.80
N GLU A 30 3.04 11.19 -5.59
CA GLU A 30 2.81 11.06 -7.03
C GLU A 30 1.61 10.13 -7.29
N ILE A 31 1.50 9.02 -6.57
CA ILE A 31 0.36 8.09 -6.67
C ILE A 31 -0.97 8.81 -6.38
N ARG A 32 -1.07 9.57 -5.29
CA ARG A 32 -2.28 10.33 -4.95
C ARG A 32 -2.69 11.27 -6.08
N THR A 33 -1.72 11.91 -6.74
CA THR A 33 -1.98 12.80 -7.88
C THR A 33 -2.59 12.04 -9.06
N ILE A 34 -2.00 10.89 -9.42
CA ILE A 34 -2.44 10.03 -10.53
C ILE A 34 -3.81 9.41 -10.23
N LEU A 35 -4.01 8.96 -9.00
CA LEU A 35 -5.29 8.41 -8.55
C LEU A 35 -6.37 9.48 -8.44
N SER A 36 -6.04 10.77 -8.35
CA SER A 36 -7.01 11.88 -8.32
C SER A 36 -7.21 12.54 -9.70
N GLU A 37 -6.70 11.97 -10.79
CA GLU A 37 -6.95 12.52 -12.13
C GLU A 37 -8.45 12.49 -12.48
N PRO A 38 -8.99 13.43 -13.27
CA PRO A 38 -10.43 13.46 -13.62
C PRO A 38 -10.95 12.17 -14.29
N ASN A 39 -10.07 11.40 -14.92
CA ASN A 39 -10.37 10.14 -15.60
C ASN A 39 -9.94 8.90 -14.79
N SER A 40 -9.62 9.05 -13.50
CA SER A 40 -9.25 7.95 -12.61
C SER A 40 -10.47 7.34 -11.92
N SER A 41 -10.27 6.21 -11.22
CA SER A 41 -11.27 5.57 -10.35
C SER A 41 -11.78 6.48 -9.22
N TYR A 42 -11.08 7.57 -8.87
CA TYR A 42 -11.46 8.46 -7.77
C TYR A 42 -12.01 9.82 -8.22
N GLY A 43 -12.09 10.11 -9.52
CA GLY A 43 -12.88 11.24 -10.03
C GLY A 43 -12.55 12.64 -9.45
N ARG A 44 -11.28 12.90 -9.11
CA ARG A 44 -10.73 14.08 -8.40
C ARG A 44 -10.72 14.04 -6.88
N GLU A 45 -11.24 12.99 -6.27
CA GLU A 45 -11.09 12.78 -4.83
C GLU A 45 -9.69 12.20 -4.53
N ILE A 46 -9.07 12.71 -3.47
CA ILE A 46 -7.84 12.11 -2.94
C ILE A 46 -8.24 10.79 -2.28
N PRO A 47 -7.62 9.66 -2.66
CA PRO A 47 -7.96 8.38 -2.06
C PRO A 47 -7.69 8.41 -0.55
N SER A 48 -8.61 7.83 0.23
CA SER A 48 -8.29 7.47 1.61
C SER A 48 -7.25 6.36 1.57
N GLU A 49 -6.21 6.44 2.39
CA GLU A 49 -5.13 5.46 2.39
C GLU A 49 -4.71 5.08 3.81
N ILE A 50 -4.26 3.85 3.98
CA ILE A 50 -3.65 3.35 5.21
C ILE A 50 -2.29 2.77 4.82
N ALA A 51 -1.23 3.18 5.50
CA ALA A 51 0.12 2.70 5.25
C ALA A 51 0.79 2.26 6.55
N TYR A 52 1.39 1.08 6.54
CA TYR A 52 2.20 0.55 7.64
C TYR A 52 3.45 -0.14 7.07
N ALA A 53 4.62 0.37 7.43
CA ALA A 53 5.90 -0.07 6.85
C ALA A 53 5.88 -0.02 5.30
N ASP A 54 5.91 -1.18 4.64
CA ASP A 54 5.85 -1.36 3.19
C ASP A 54 4.46 -1.69 2.65
N ASP A 55 3.49 -1.99 3.52
CA ASP A 55 2.10 -2.26 3.13
C ASP A 55 1.32 -0.94 3.00
N VAL A 56 0.59 -0.80 1.89
CA VAL A 56 -0.26 0.37 1.59
C VAL A 56 -1.60 -0.09 1.03
N ASP A 57 -2.68 0.34 1.67
CA ASP A 57 -4.06 0.09 1.27
C ASP A 57 -4.73 1.39 0.79
N PHE A 58 -5.41 1.34 -0.35
CA PHE A 58 -6.25 2.43 -0.86
C PHE A 58 -7.73 2.09 -0.66
N ILE A 59 -8.48 3.02 -0.08
CA ILE A 59 -9.88 2.88 0.28
C ILE A 59 -10.69 3.87 -0.54
N GLY A 60 -11.71 3.36 -1.23
CA GLY A 60 -12.61 4.16 -2.06
C GLY A 60 -13.81 3.37 -2.55
N HIS A 61 -14.58 4.00 -3.43
CA HIS A 61 -15.75 3.38 -4.05
C HIS A 61 -15.40 2.38 -5.16
N ASP A 62 -14.24 2.56 -5.79
CA ASP A 62 -13.72 1.71 -6.84
C ASP A 62 -12.28 1.27 -6.53
N TYR A 63 -11.86 0.17 -7.15
CA TYR A 63 -10.49 -0.31 -7.01
C TYR A 63 -9.49 0.64 -7.67
N ALA A 64 -8.37 0.85 -6.98
CA ALA A 64 -7.25 1.60 -7.52
C ALA A 64 -6.64 0.86 -8.72
N ASN A 65 -6.17 1.63 -9.71
CA ASN A 65 -5.51 1.06 -10.88
C ASN A 65 -4.09 0.61 -10.53
N ILE A 66 -3.94 -0.68 -10.18
CA ILE A 66 -2.67 -1.27 -9.75
C ILE A 66 -1.58 -1.13 -10.82
N ALA A 67 -1.92 -1.21 -12.11
CA ALA A 67 -0.93 -1.06 -13.17
C ALA A 67 -0.29 0.34 -13.17
N LYS A 68 -1.11 1.40 -13.00
CA LYS A 68 -0.62 2.78 -12.87
C LYS A 68 0.20 2.99 -11.59
N ILE A 69 -0.23 2.37 -10.48
CA ILE A 69 0.50 2.43 -9.20
C ILE A 69 1.89 1.78 -9.37
N GLN A 70 1.94 0.60 -9.97
CA GLN A 70 3.19 -0.10 -10.22
C GLN A 70 4.14 0.70 -11.12
N GLU A 71 3.65 1.22 -12.25
CA GLU A 71 4.45 2.08 -13.15
C GLU A 71 5.03 3.29 -12.40
N THR A 72 4.27 3.86 -11.47
CA THR A 72 4.72 5.00 -10.66
C THR A 72 5.80 4.58 -9.67
N LEU A 73 5.59 3.49 -8.92
CA LEU A 73 6.54 2.98 -7.93
C LEU A 73 7.86 2.51 -8.55
N GLU A 74 7.83 1.98 -9.77
CA GLU A 74 9.03 1.57 -10.51
C GLU A 74 9.99 2.75 -10.76
N LYS A 75 9.47 3.99 -10.92
CA LYS A 75 10.30 5.22 -11.02
C LYS A 75 11.13 5.46 -9.76
N TYR A 76 10.62 5.01 -8.62
CA TYR A 76 11.25 5.07 -7.30
C TYR A 76 11.98 3.77 -6.95
N GLN A 77 12.21 2.87 -7.91
CA GLN A 77 12.86 1.58 -7.66
C GLN A 77 12.12 0.73 -6.60
N LEU A 78 10.83 1.01 -6.39
CA LEU A 78 9.94 0.25 -5.51
C LEU A 78 9.16 -0.73 -6.38
N LYS A 79 9.20 -2.01 -6.01
CA LYS A 79 8.53 -3.07 -6.75
C LYS A 79 7.34 -3.58 -5.94
N VAL A 80 6.15 -3.53 -6.55
CA VAL A 80 4.94 -4.15 -5.99
C VAL A 80 4.98 -5.66 -6.24
N ASN A 81 4.57 -6.44 -5.24
CA ASN A 81 4.30 -7.86 -5.43
C ASN A 81 2.82 -8.05 -5.84
N THR A 82 2.58 -8.13 -7.15
CA THR A 82 1.23 -8.27 -7.70
C THR A 82 0.54 -9.57 -7.27
N ASP A 83 1.31 -10.63 -7.03
CA ASP A 83 0.77 -11.95 -6.62
C ASP A 83 0.22 -11.93 -5.19
N LYS A 84 0.68 -10.95 -4.38
CA LYS A 84 0.19 -10.72 -3.01
C LYS A 84 -0.76 -9.54 -2.91
N THR A 85 -1.09 -8.89 -4.02
CA THR A 85 -1.99 -7.72 -4.01
C THR A 85 -3.42 -8.20 -3.87
N GLU A 86 -4.13 -7.71 -2.85
CA GLU A 86 -5.48 -8.15 -2.52
C GLU A 86 -6.51 -7.04 -2.82
N PHE A 87 -7.65 -7.43 -3.38
CA PHE A 87 -8.81 -6.56 -3.55
C PHE A 87 -9.90 -7.01 -2.59
N THR A 88 -10.21 -6.17 -1.60
CA THR A 88 -11.21 -6.48 -0.59
C THR A 88 -12.46 -5.66 -0.83
N LEU A 89 -13.63 -6.31 -0.90
CA LEU A 89 -14.94 -5.66 -0.93
C LEU A 89 -15.64 -5.89 0.41
N PRO A 90 -15.70 -4.89 1.31
CA PRO A 90 -16.47 -4.98 2.53
C PRO A 90 -17.97 -5.02 2.17
N SER A 91 -18.60 -6.18 2.32
CA SER A 91 -20.02 -6.38 2.01
C SER A 91 -20.75 -7.06 3.15
N LYS A 92 -22.04 -6.76 3.30
CA LYS A 92 -22.91 -7.50 4.24
C LYS A 92 -23.39 -8.83 3.67
N SER A 93 -23.39 -8.99 2.34
CA SER A 93 -23.84 -10.22 1.67
C SER A 93 -22.72 -11.24 1.49
N GLU A 94 -21.48 -10.77 1.42
CA GLU A 94 -20.28 -11.59 1.22
C GLU A 94 -19.33 -11.33 2.38
N GLU A 95 -18.97 -12.36 3.11
CA GLU A 95 -18.18 -12.25 4.35
C GLU A 95 -16.70 -12.59 4.15
N ASP A 96 -16.23 -12.77 2.90
CA ASP A 96 -14.83 -13.14 2.64
C ASP A 96 -13.83 -12.09 3.14
N TRP A 97 -14.25 -10.82 3.21
CA TRP A 97 -13.45 -9.74 3.81
C TRP A 97 -13.15 -9.95 5.30
N LYS A 98 -13.95 -10.76 6.02
CA LYS A 98 -13.69 -11.08 7.44
C LYS A 98 -12.42 -11.91 7.63
N LYS A 99 -11.97 -12.61 6.59
CA LYS A 99 -10.73 -13.42 6.61
C LYS A 99 -9.48 -12.60 6.30
N VAL A 100 -9.65 -11.36 5.84
CA VAL A 100 -8.54 -10.48 5.48
C VAL A 100 -7.84 -10.04 6.76
N LYS A 101 -6.52 -10.16 6.76
CA LYS A 101 -5.67 -9.73 7.88
C LYS A 101 -4.96 -8.44 7.53
N LYS A 102 -4.98 -7.47 8.44
CA LYS A 102 -4.23 -6.23 8.34
C LYS A 102 -3.42 -6.06 9.62
N VAL A 103 -2.11 -5.82 9.46
CA VAL A 103 -1.15 -5.66 10.58
C VAL A 103 -1.22 -6.74 11.68
N GLY A 104 -1.62 -7.96 11.31
CA GLY A 104 -1.71 -9.11 12.22
C GLY A 104 -3.09 -9.41 12.80
N SER A 105 -4.10 -8.56 12.56
CA SER A 105 -5.47 -8.72 13.06
C SER A 105 -6.48 -8.89 11.92
N LEU A 106 -7.60 -9.55 12.18
CA LEU A 106 -8.73 -9.60 11.25
C LEU A 106 -9.44 -8.24 11.21
N ILE A 107 -10.16 -7.97 10.13
CA ILE A 107 -10.96 -6.73 10.00
C ILE A 107 -12.25 -6.79 10.84
N ASP A 108 -12.75 -7.99 11.14
CA ASP A 108 -13.90 -8.18 12.05
C ASP A 108 -13.41 -8.60 13.44
N ASP A 109 -13.24 -7.60 14.30
CA ASP A 109 -12.68 -7.71 15.65
C ASP A 109 -13.49 -8.64 16.58
N ASN A 110 -14.74 -8.97 16.24
CA ASN A 110 -15.57 -9.84 17.09
C ASN A 110 -15.05 -11.30 17.12
N GLU A 111 -14.25 -11.72 16.15
CA GLU A 111 -13.62 -13.06 16.14
C GLU A 111 -12.20 -13.07 16.74
N ASP A 112 -11.62 -11.91 17.03
CA ASP A 112 -10.25 -11.78 17.58
C ASP A 112 -10.23 -11.70 19.13
N ILE A 113 -11.39 -11.81 19.80
CA ILE A 113 -11.51 -11.80 21.27
C ILE A 113 -11.74 -13.24 21.77
N GLU A 114 -10.67 -13.91 22.20
CA GLU A 114 -10.70 -15.04 23.15
C GLU A 114 -10.42 -14.57 24.59
#